data_AF-A0A6A8Q9G6-F1
#
_entry.id   AF-A0A6A8Q9G6-F1
#
_cell.length_a   1.000
_cell.length_b   1.000
_cell.length_c   1.000
_cell.angle_alpha   90.00
_cell.angle_beta   90.00
_cell.angle_gamma   90.00
#
_symmetry.space_group_name_H-M   'P 1'
#
loop_
_entity.id
_entity.type
_entity.pdbx_description
1 polymer ?
#
loop_
_entity_poly.entity_id
_entity_poly.type
_entity_poly.pdbx_seq_one_letter_code
_entity_poly.pdbx_strand_id
1 'polypeptide(L)' 'MQAVFIHEDPDQKTVAFKRSLKGESPMYVLLNRSGSAQSVTIYLPDARQELLNALTGESVELNNQNLTIELPLISGVILR' A
#
# COMPACT_ATOMS: atom_id res chain seq x y z
N MET A 1 -5.83 -13.23 -12.32
CA MET A 1 -5.45 -12.25 -11.26
C MET A 1 -5.11 -10.95 -11.95
N GLN A 2 -5.83 -9.86 -11.68
CA GLN A 2 -5.54 -8.53 -12.24
C GLN A 2 -5.19 -7.58 -11.09
N ALA A 3 -4.24 -6.67 -11.32
CA ALA A 3 -3.96 -5.59 -10.38
C ALA A 3 -5.06 -4.54 -10.48
N VAL A 4 -5.57 -4.09 -9.34
CA VAL A 4 -6.53 -2.99 -9.25
C VAL A 4 -5.82 -1.82 -8.59
N PHE A 5 -5.61 -0.73 -9.34
CA PHE A 5 -5.02 0.48 -8.81
C PHE A 5 -5.97 1.13 -7.80
N ILE A 6 -5.42 1.51 -6.65
CA ILE A 6 -6.15 2.09 -5.51
C ILE A 6 -5.61 3.48 -5.15
N HIS A 7 -4.44 3.84 -5.66
CA HIS A 7 -3.85 5.16 -5.54
C HIS A 7 -2.92 5.39 -6.72
N GLU A 8 -3.01 6.55 -7.34
CA GLU A 8 -2.03 7.05 -8.29
C GLU A 8 -1.99 8.57 -8.14
N ASP A 9 -0.84 9.09 -7.68
CA ASP A 9 -0.61 10.53 -7.62
C ASP A 9 -0.63 11.11 -9.05
N PRO A 10 -1.26 12.28 -9.30
CA PRO A 10 -1.20 12.98 -10.59
C PRO A 10 0.20 13.09 -11.21
N ASP A 11 1.23 13.29 -10.37
CA ASP A 11 2.63 13.39 -10.81
C ASP A 11 3.30 12.02 -10.99
N GLN A 12 2.55 10.93 -10.80
CA GLN A 12 3.04 9.56 -10.84
C GLN A 12 4.19 9.27 -9.85
N LYS A 13 4.39 10.11 -8.82
CA LYS A 13 5.43 9.91 -7.81
C LYS A 13 5.15 8.69 -6.95
N THR A 14 3.88 8.46 -6.62
CA THR A 14 3.45 7.29 -5.86
C THR A 14 2.35 6.55 -6.61
N VAL A 15 2.36 5.24 -6.49
CA VAL A 15 1.31 4.36 -7.03
C VAL A 15 1.07 3.23 -6.05
N ALA A 16 -0.19 2.86 -5.87
CA ALA A 16 -0.54 1.66 -5.15
C ALA A 16 -1.61 0.86 -5.89
N PHE A 17 -1.49 -0.46 -5.79
CA PHE A 17 -2.47 -1.38 -6.33
C PHE A 17 -2.69 -2.54 -5.36
N LYS A 18 -3.87 -3.14 -5.44
CA LYS A 18 -4.18 -4.39 -4.75
C LYS A 18 -4.22 -5.56 -5.72
N ARG A 19 -3.84 -6.74 -5.23
CA ARG A 19 -4.14 -8.02 -5.88
C ARG A 19 -4.94 -8.88 -4.93
N SER A 20 -6.01 -9.46 -5.45
CA SER A 20 -6.86 -10.38 -4.71
C SER A 20 -6.86 -11.75 -5.37
N LEU A 21 -6.86 -12.79 -4.53
CA LEU A 21 -7.12 -14.17 -4.92
C LEU A 21 -8.33 -14.66 -4.13
N LYS A 22 -9.24 -15.39 -4.78
CA LYS A 22 -10.46 -15.87 -4.12
C LYS A 22 -10.09 -16.77 -2.94
N GLY A 23 -10.60 -16.44 -1.76
CA GLY A 23 -10.33 -17.17 -0.52
C GLY A 23 -9.11 -16.70 0.26
N GLU A 24 -8.36 -15.72 -0.25
CA GLU A 24 -7.17 -15.15 0.39
C GLU A 24 -7.37 -13.68 0.75
N SER A 25 -6.63 -13.19 1.74
CA SER A 25 -6.53 -11.75 2.02
C SER A 25 -5.96 -11.02 0.80
N PRO A 26 -6.45 -9.82 0.46
CA PRO A 26 -5.84 -8.99 -0.56
C PRO A 26 -4.41 -8.60 -0.14
N MET A 27 -3.50 -8.58 -1.12
CA MET A 27 -2.17 -7.98 -0.94
C MET A 27 -2.16 -6.59 -1.54
N TYR A 28 -1.54 -5.66 -0.85
CA TYR A 28 -1.39 -4.27 -1.28
C TYR A 28 0.08 -4.01 -1.61
N VAL A 29 0.34 -3.37 -2.74
CA VAL A 29 1.68 -2.98 -3.16
C VAL A 29 1.67 -1.47 -3.33
N LEU A 30 2.57 -0.80 -2.62
CA LEU A 30 2.77 0.64 -2.67
C LEU A 30 4.18 0.90 -3.19
N LEU A 31 4.33 1.81 -4.14
CA LEU A 31 5.61 2.18 -4.73
C LEU A 31 5.79 3.70 -4.68
N ASN A 32 6.96 4.14 -4.22
CA ASN A 32 7.43 5.50 -4.39
C ASN A 32 8.49 5.51 -5.50
N ARG A 33 8.17 6.15 -6.61
CA ARG A 33 9.04 6.34 -7.78
C ARG A 33 9.80 7.66 -7.75
N SER A 34 9.57 8.50 -6.75
CA SER A 34 10.21 9.81 -6.64
C SER A 34 11.58 9.72 -5.97
N GLY A 35 12.43 10.72 -6.25
CA GLY A 35 13.73 10.90 -5.62
C GLY A 35 13.69 11.44 -4.19
N SER A 36 12.51 11.54 -3.58
CA SER A 36 12.31 12.00 -2.20
C SER A 36 11.36 11.06 -1.45
N ALA A 37 11.39 11.11 -0.12
CA ALA A 37 10.37 10.43 0.68
C ALA A 37 8.97 11.03 0.39
N GLN A 38 7.93 10.19 0.49
CA GLN A 38 6.54 10.57 0.27
C GLN A 38 5.69 10.06 1.43
N SER A 39 4.84 10.92 1.98
CA SER A 39 3.80 10.51 2.94
C SER A 39 2.48 10.38 2.18
N VAL A 40 1.86 9.20 2.25
CA VAL A 40 0.61 8.91 1.54
C VAL A 40 -0.44 8.39 2.49
N THR A 41 -1.68 8.85 2.29
CA THR A 41 -2.87 8.30 2.96
C THR A 41 -3.74 7.62 1.91
N ILE A 42 -3.99 6.31 2.06
CA ILE A 42 -4.73 5.49 1.11
C ILE A 42 -5.90 4.81 1.82
N TYR A 43 -7.10 4.92 1.25
CA TYR A 43 -8.29 4.24 1.76
C TYR A 43 -8.36 2.78 1.28
N LEU A 44 -8.44 1.84 2.22
CA LEU A 44 -8.41 0.39 1.98
C LEU A 44 -9.69 -0.26 2.54
N PRO A 45 -10.84 -0.21 1.82
CA PRO A 45 -12.14 -0.60 2.37
C PRO A 45 -12.24 -2.08 2.78
N ASP A 46 -11.49 -2.96 2.10
CA ASP A 46 -11.53 -4.41 2.30
C ASP A 46 -10.35 -4.94 3.13
N ALA A 47 -9.50 -4.04 3.67
CA ALA A 47 -8.34 -4.44 4.44
C ALA A 47 -8.69 -4.77 5.90
N ARG A 48 -7.89 -5.66 6.49
CA ARG A 48 -7.92 -5.89 7.94
C ARG A 48 -7.38 -4.67 8.66
N GLN A 49 -7.79 -4.50 9.91
CA GLN A 49 -7.35 -3.40 10.77
C GLN A 49 -5.83 -3.31 10.93
N GLU A 50 -5.15 -4.46 10.91
CA GLU A 50 -3.70 -4.59 10.95
C GLU A 50 -3.23 -5.37 9.72
N LEU A 51 -2.18 -4.89 9.06
CA LEU A 51 -1.54 -5.53 7.92
C LEU A 51 -0.06 -5.75 8.20
N LEU A 52 0.50 -6.83 7.68
CA LEU A 52 1.92 -7.15 7.82
C LEU A 52 2.70 -6.67 6.60
N ASN A 53 3.77 -5.90 6.80
CA ASN A 53 4.77 -5.65 5.77
C ASN A 53 5.54 -6.94 5.49
N ALA A 54 5.30 -7.54 4.33
CA ALA A 54 5.90 -8.81 3.94
C ALA A 54 7.42 -8.72 3.72
N LEU A 55 7.98 -7.51 3.57
CA LEU A 55 9.41 -7.30 3.35
C LEU A 55 10.17 -7.11 4.67
N THR A 56 9.59 -6.40 5.63
CA THR A 56 10.27 -6.07 6.91
C THR A 56 9.78 -6.90 8.09
N GLY A 57 8.59 -7.48 8.00
CA GLY A 57 7.93 -8.18 9.10
C GLY A 57 7.24 -7.26 10.10
N GLU A 58 7.21 -5.96 9.85
CA GLU A 58 6.54 -4.98 10.71
C GLU A 58 5.04 -4.92 10.44
N SER A 59 4.23 -4.75 11.48
CA SER A 59 2.81 -4.49 11.34
C SER A 59 2.52 -3.02 11.12
N VAL A 60 1.50 -2.73 10.32
CA VAL A 60 0.91 -1.40 10.14
C VAL A 60 -0.56 -1.45 10.48
N GLU A 61 -1.02 -0.47 11.26
CA GLU A 61 -2.42 -0.35 11.64
C GLU A 61 -3.13 0.68 10.75
N LEU A 62 -4.37 0.37 10.38
CA LEU A 62 -5.24 1.30 9.68
C LEU A 62 -6.00 2.16 10.68
N ASN A 63 -6.21 3.43 10.35
CA ASN A 63 -7.13 4.28 11.11
C ASN A 63 -8.40 4.48 10.29
N ASN A 64 -9.52 3.89 10.72
CA ASN A 64 -10.78 3.91 9.99
C ASN A 64 -10.61 3.50 8.52
N GLN A 65 -9.94 2.37 8.28
CA GLN A 65 -9.58 1.84 6.94
C GLN A 65 -8.63 2.73 6.12
N ASN A 66 -8.10 3.82 6.67
CA ASN A 66 -7.05 4.61 6.02
C ASN A 66 -5.68 4.16 6.49
N LEU A 67 -4.82 3.84 5.53
CA LEU A 67 -3.39 3.61 5.75
C LEU A 67 -2.66 4.93 5.56
N THR A 68 -1.98 5.43 6.59
CA THR A 68 -1.01 6.52 6.45
C THR A 68 0.39 5.93 6.60
N ILE A 69 1.24 6.10 5.58
CA ILE A 69 2.57 5.51 5.54
C ILE A 69 3.57 6.46 4.90
N GLU A 70 4.78 6.49 5.45
CA GLU A 70 5.93 7.13 4.84
C GLU A 70 6.68 6.14 3.95
N LEU A 71 6.82 6.47 2.68
CA LEU A 71 7.57 5.70 1.70
C LEU A 71 8.92 6.39 1.44
N PRO A 72 10.05 5.74 1.75
CA PRO A 72 11.38 6.26 1.39
C PRO A 72 11.52 6.53 -0.11
N LEU A 73 12.52 7.32 -0.52
CA LEU A 73 12.79 7.54 -1.94
C LEU A 73 13.02 6.21 -2.67
N ILE A 74 12.54 6.10 -3.92
CA ILE A 74 12.73 4.94 -4.80
C ILE A 74 12.56 3.61 -4.04
N SER A 75 11.37 3.40 -3.47
CA SER A 75 11.10 2.27 -2.56
C SER A 75 9.74 1.62 -2.83
N GLY A 76 9.51 0.48 -2.17
CA GLY A 76 8.24 -0.23 -2.24
C GLY A 76 7.91 -0.94 -0.93
N VAL A 77 6.61 -1.07 -0.67
CA VAL A 77 6.05 -1.77 0.49
C VAL A 77 5.01 -2.78 0.01
N ILE A 78 5.01 -3.97 0.59
CA ILE A 78 4.02 -5.03 0.32
C ILE A 78 3.30 -5.37 1.62
N LEU A 79 1.99 -5.15 1.68
CA LEU A 79 1.16 -5.41 2.86
C LEU A 79 0.19 -6.57 2.62
N ARG A 80 -0.04 -7.41 3.63
CA ARG A 80 -0.99 -8.54 3.59
C ARG A 80 -1.71 -8.78 4.91
#